data_AF-A0AA38H1I8-F1
#
_entry.id   AF-A0AA38H1I8-F1
#
_cell.length_a   1.000
_cell.length_b   1.000
_cell.length_c   1.000
_cell.angle_alpha   90.00
_cell.angle_beta   90.00
_cell.angle_gamma   90.00
#
_symmetry.space_group_name_H-M   'P 1'
#
loop_
_entity.id
_entity.type
_entity.pdbx_description
1 polymer ?
#
loop_
_entity_poly.entity_id
_entity_poly.type
_entity_poly.pdbx_seq_one_letter_code
_entity_poly.pdbx_strand_id
1 'polypeptide(L)'
;MSSASHITPLSAATILPLLAQPPSSALINDFLLSLSSSPSNSNSTSSTVPPEPTVKSYPDAQYHTYLPLGLDLIYSPSSSSPSAVQWELDRIDIYNPVPGVSVPSAGSSRRRAPPMYTPPALPLVTQLARAPVVPPQPAPPAGNSGAALPTVAPAAAEATLLEVEGVEEGKQAGGRPEPFLITSESIGREFVSALGEPSRKGGAQGWVGPWLEWADLKILVPRRRSIQADVEPGQGGTSMEEAEDMEEVGIGLMVELRDGHKQPTEEEMKKGLGGVWDRAAGWGWGCVKIFRVGSTT
;
A
#
# COMPACT_ATOMS: atom_id res chain seq x y z
N MET A 1 -26.24 22.10 -10.81
CA MET A 1 -25.03 21.32 -11.12
C MET A 1 -24.17 21.33 -9.87
N SER A 2 -24.05 20.20 -9.18
CA SER A 2 -23.25 20.11 -7.95
C SER A 2 -21.77 20.13 -8.34
N SER A 3 -21.00 21.11 -7.86
CA SER A 3 -19.55 21.14 -8.08
C SER A 3 -18.94 19.96 -7.34
N ALA A 4 -18.44 18.96 -8.06
CA ALA A 4 -17.73 17.85 -7.45
C ALA A 4 -16.51 18.41 -6.73
N SER A 5 -16.46 18.27 -5.40
CA SER A 5 -15.30 18.64 -4.60
C SER A 5 -14.10 17.84 -5.13
N HIS A 6 -13.06 18.53 -5.60
CA HIS A 6 -11.80 17.87 -5.95
C HIS A 6 -11.19 17.31 -4.66
N ILE A 7 -11.36 16.01 -4.44
CA ILE A 7 -10.65 15.30 -3.37
C ILE A 7 -9.22 15.09 -3.89
N THR A 8 -8.24 15.69 -3.22
CA THR A 8 -6.83 15.40 -3.50
C THR A 8 -6.58 13.95 -3.10
N PRO A 9 -6.23 13.08 -4.05
CA PRO A 9 -6.09 11.68 -3.74
C PRO A 9 -4.83 11.43 -2.92
N LEU A 10 -4.90 10.47 -2.01
CA LEU A 10 -3.70 10.05 -1.29
C LEU A 10 -2.81 9.23 -2.24
N SER A 11 -1.66 9.80 -2.61
CA SER A 11 -0.73 9.18 -3.55
C SER A 11 0.47 8.55 -2.87
N ALA A 12 1.05 7.52 -3.49
CA ALA A 12 2.29 6.91 -3.01
C ALA A 12 3.44 7.94 -2.90
N ALA A 13 3.50 8.92 -3.81
CA ALA A 13 4.47 10.01 -3.76
C ALA A 13 4.31 10.91 -2.52
N THR A 14 3.09 10.97 -1.95
CA THR A 14 2.82 11.68 -0.69
C THR A 14 3.17 10.83 0.53
N ILE A 15 2.91 9.51 0.46
CA ILE A 15 3.09 8.58 1.58
C ILE A 15 4.56 8.21 1.80
N LEU A 16 5.28 7.96 0.71
CA LEU A 16 6.66 7.44 0.76
C LEU A 16 7.63 8.36 1.54
N PRO A 17 7.61 9.69 1.35
CA PRO A 17 8.47 10.60 2.13
C PRO A 17 8.16 10.61 3.64
N LEU A 18 7.01 10.08 4.06
CA LEU A 18 6.64 9.97 5.47
C LEU A 18 7.31 8.76 6.14
N LEU A 19 7.60 7.70 5.39
CA LEU A 19 8.28 6.54 5.94
C LEU A 19 9.69 6.93 6.42
N ALA A 20 10.13 6.30 7.51
CA ALA A 20 11.34 6.63 8.26
C ALA A 20 11.38 8.03 8.90
N GLN A 21 10.27 8.79 8.90
CA GLN A 21 10.19 10.06 9.61
C GLN A 21 9.87 9.85 11.10
N PRO A 22 10.44 10.65 12.02
CA PRO A 22 10.06 10.59 13.43
C PRO A 22 8.67 11.17 13.66
N PRO A 23 8.00 10.84 14.79
CA PRO A 23 6.68 11.39 15.12
C PRO A 23 6.60 12.92 15.15
N SER A 24 7.72 13.60 15.41
CA SER A 24 7.84 15.06 15.43
C SER A 24 8.11 15.69 14.06
N SER A 25 8.15 14.90 12.98
CA SER A 25 8.46 15.40 11.64
C SER A 25 7.40 16.37 11.14
N ALA A 26 7.85 17.51 10.60
CA ALA A 26 6.97 18.48 9.95
C ALA A 26 6.20 17.86 8.78
N LEU A 27 6.83 16.92 8.04
CA LEU A 27 6.18 16.23 6.92
C LEU A 27 4.96 15.41 7.36
N ILE A 28 5.04 14.75 8.53
CA ILE A 28 3.91 14.02 9.11
C ILE A 28 2.82 15.00 9.54
N ASN A 29 3.19 16.12 10.16
CA ASN A 29 2.22 17.14 10.58
C ASN A 29 1.47 17.75 9.39
N ASP A 30 2.20 18.17 8.36
CA ASP A 30 1.65 18.72 7.11
C ASP A 30 0.73 17.70 6.42
N PHE A 31 1.13 16.44 6.42
CA PHE A 31 0.32 15.36 5.90
C PHE A 31 -1.02 15.23 6.65
N LEU A 32 -0.99 15.16 7.98
CA LEU A 32 -2.20 15.06 8.80
C LEU A 32 -3.10 16.30 8.65
N LEU A 33 -2.51 17.50 8.54
CA LEU A 33 -3.24 18.74 8.25
C LEU A 33 -3.94 18.69 6.89
N SER A 34 -3.26 18.17 5.87
CA SER A 34 -3.83 18.02 4.53
C SER A 34 -5.05 17.10 4.53
N LEU A 35 -5.01 16.01 5.30
CA LEU A 35 -6.15 15.09 5.47
C LEU A 35 -7.31 15.75 6.23
N SER A 36 -7.01 16.53 7.27
CA SER A 36 -8.04 17.19 8.10
C SER A 36 -8.76 18.34 7.40
N SER A 37 -8.13 18.91 6.37
CA SER A 37 -8.67 20.05 5.60
C SER A 37 -9.59 19.63 4.45
N SER A 38 -9.81 18.32 4.24
CA SER A 38 -10.59 17.82 3.12
C SER A 38 -12.07 18.25 3.21
N PRO A 39 -12.65 18.84 2.15
CA PRO A 39 -13.97 19.48 2.15
C PRO A 39 -15.14 18.52 2.39
N SER A 40 -14.91 17.22 2.29
CA SER A 40 -15.89 16.17 2.62
C SER A 40 -16.30 16.17 4.09
N ASN A 41 -15.51 16.77 4.98
CA ASN A 41 -15.83 16.89 6.39
C ASN A 41 -16.63 18.18 6.63
N SER A 42 -17.89 18.20 6.18
CA SER A 42 -18.76 19.40 6.13
C SER A 42 -19.02 20.07 7.49
N ASN A 43 -18.63 19.44 8.59
CA ASN A 43 -18.77 19.98 9.95
C ASN A 43 -17.45 20.51 10.53
N SER A 44 -16.35 20.44 9.79
CA SER A 44 -15.03 20.83 10.28
C SER A 44 -14.77 22.31 10.01
N THR A 45 -14.90 23.14 11.05
CA THR A 45 -14.26 24.47 11.07
C THR A 45 -12.79 24.29 10.72
N SER A 46 -12.29 25.01 9.70
CA SER A 46 -10.91 24.95 9.19
C SER A 46 -9.90 24.92 10.34
N SER A 47 -9.50 23.72 10.78
CA SER A 47 -8.58 23.55 11.90
C SER A 47 -7.18 23.68 11.35
N THR A 48 -6.40 24.59 11.93
CA THR A 48 -4.97 24.73 11.64
C THR A 48 -4.12 23.74 12.43
N VAL A 49 -4.75 22.87 13.21
CA VAL A 49 -4.09 21.88 14.07
C VAL A 49 -4.62 20.48 13.73
N PRO A 50 -3.75 19.49 13.48
CA PRO A 50 -4.22 18.13 13.23
C PRO A 50 -4.87 17.55 14.49
N PRO A 51 -5.79 16.57 14.34
CA PRO A 51 -6.38 15.91 15.50
C PRO A 51 -5.29 15.26 16.38
N GLU A 52 -5.45 15.34 17.69
CA GLU A 52 -4.52 14.72 18.63
C GLU A 52 -4.62 13.18 18.54
N PRO A 53 -3.49 12.46 18.38
CA PRO A 53 -3.52 11.00 18.31
C PRO A 53 -3.74 10.37 19.69
N THR A 54 -4.40 9.22 19.71
CA THR A 54 -4.30 8.31 20.85
C THR A 54 -3.00 7.53 20.74
N VAL A 55 -2.07 7.74 21.67
CA VAL A 55 -0.76 7.10 21.65
C VAL A 55 -0.74 5.83 22.52
N LYS A 56 -0.26 4.72 21.95
CA LYS A 56 0.04 3.47 22.67
C LYS A 56 1.47 3.04 22.40
N SER A 57 2.25 2.83 23.45
CA SER A 57 3.65 2.44 23.33
C SER A 57 3.85 0.98 23.77
N TYR A 58 4.64 0.25 22.98
CA TYR A 58 5.11 -1.11 23.21
C TYR A 58 6.65 -1.12 23.12
N PRO A 59 7.33 -2.19 23.56
CA PRO A 59 8.79 -2.27 23.49
C PRO A 59 9.35 -2.15 22.06
N ASP A 60 8.60 -2.59 21.07
CA ASP A 60 8.97 -2.73 19.65
C ASP A 60 8.25 -1.75 18.73
N ALA A 61 7.18 -1.10 19.19
CA ALA A 61 6.38 -0.20 18.37
C ALA A 61 5.68 0.89 19.18
N GLN A 62 5.45 2.04 18.55
CA GLN A 62 4.58 3.09 19.05
C GLN A 62 3.46 3.35 18.05
N TYR A 63 2.22 3.25 18.49
CA TYR A 63 1.03 3.49 17.67
C TYR A 63 0.50 4.89 17.96
N HIS A 64 0.27 5.67 16.92
CA HIS A 64 -0.43 6.95 16.96
C HIS A 64 -1.71 6.81 16.15
N THR A 65 -2.82 6.63 16.86
CA THR A 65 -4.15 6.43 16.25
C THR A 65 -4.88 7.76 16.09
N TYR A 66 -5.10 8.18 14.85
CA TYR A 66 -5.88 9.35 14.48
C TYR A 66 -7.29 8.91 14.11
N LEU A 67 -8.10 8.62 15.14
CA LEU A 67 -9.45 8.10 14.96
C LEU A 67 -10.31 8.96 14.02
N PRO A 68 -10.33 10.31 14.09
CA PRO A 68 -11.11 11.12 13.16
C PRO A 68 -10.69 11.01 11.69
N LEU A 69 -9.47 10.55 11.42
CA LEU A 69 -8.90 10.38 10.07
C LEU A 69 -8.93 8.94 9.58
N GLY A 70 -9.10 7.97 10.48
CA GLY A 70 -9.06 6.55 10.11
C GLY A 70 -7.68 6.07 9.76
N LEU A 71 -6.72 6.52 10.53
CA LEU A 71 -5.31 6.36 10.24
C LEU A 71 -4.60 5.93 11.51
N ASP A 72 -3.80 4.87 11.43
CA ASP A 72 -2.77 4.59 12.42
C ASP A 72 -1.39 4.83 11.79
N LEU A 73 -0.57 5.59 12.51
CA LEU A 73 0.85 5.72 12.23
C LEU A 73 1.61 4.85 13.23
N ILE A 74 2.39 3.89 12.72
CA ILE A 74 3.10 2.91 13.54
C ILE A 74 4.59 3.15 13.39
N TYR A 75 5.23 3.50 14.49
CA TYR A 75 6.65 3.79 14.55
C TYR A 75 7.40 2.63 15.18
N SER A 76 8.56 2.27 14.62
CA SER A 76 9.48 1.29 15.21
C SER A 76 10.77 1.97 15.67
N PRO A 77 11.55 1.34 16.57
CA PRO A 77 12.91 1.77 16.86
C PRO A 77 13.76 1.78 15.60
N SER A 78 14.43 2.88 15.34
CA SER A 78 15.39 3.03 14.25
C SER A 78 16.56 2.09 14.46
N SER A 79 16.89 1.30 13.43
CA SER A 79 18.11 0.48 13.42
C SER A 79 19.38 1.30 13.21
N SER A 80 19.26 2.58 12.86
CA SER A 80 20.39 3.41 12.42
C SER A 80 21.18 4.06 13.56
N SER A 81 20.60 4.14 14.77
CA SER A 81 21.20 4.85 15.90
C SER A 81 21.38 3.93 17.13
N PRO A 82 22.63 3.64 17.54
CA PRO A 82 22.91 2.78 18.69
C PRO A 82 22.76 3.51 20.05
N SER A 83 22.65 4.84 20.05
CA SER A 83 22.84 5.66 21.26
C SER A 83 21.54 6.19 21.88
N ALA A 84 20.43 6.19 21.14
CA ALA A 84 19.11 6.51 21.66
C ALA A 84 18.04 5.86 20.78
N VAL A 85 16.93 5.42 21.38
CA VAL A 85 15.77 4.92 20.63
C VAL A 85 15.14 6.10 19.89
N GLN A 86 15.53 6.27 18.64
CA GLN A 86 14.85 7.16 17.72
C GLN A 86 13.70 6.37 17.09
N TRP A 87 12.49 6.90 17.18
CA TRP A 87 11.32 6.30 16.54
C TRP A 87 11.22 6.76 15.11
N GLU A 88 10.93 5.84 14.20
CA GLU A 88 10.79 6.09 12.78
C GLU A 88 9.49 5.47 12.27
N LEU A 89 8.76 6.18 11.40
CA LEU A 89 7.50 5.70 10.85
C LEU A 89 7.77 4.49 9.96
N ASP A 90 7.30 3.33 10.39
CA ASP A 90 7.48 2.06 9.69
C ASP A 90 6.28 1.73 8.81
N ARG A 91 5.08 1.96 9.36
CA ARG A 91 3.82 1.55 8.74
C ARG A 91 2.72 2.58 8.90
N ILE A 92 1.87 2.65 7.88
CA ILE A 92 0.65 3.44 7.85
C ILE A 92 -0.52 2.49 7.59
N ASP A 93 -1.47 2.43 8.52
CA ASP A 93 -2.71 1.67 8.36
C ASP A 93 -3.85 2.65 8.09
N ILE A 94 -4.59 2.41 7.01
CA ILE A 94 -5.74 3.21 6.57
C ILE A 94 -6.98 2.36 6.70
N TYR A 95 -7.96 2.84 7.45
CA TYR A 95 -9.20 2.13 7.69
C TYR A 95 -10.31 2.59 6.75
N ASN A 96 -11.07 1.62 6.25
CA ASN A 96 -12.33 1.81 5.54
C ASN A 96 -13.40 1.05 6.30
N PRO A 97 -14.10 1.68 7.26
CA PRO A 97 -15.23 1.04 7.91
C PRO A 97 -16.50 1.25 7.10
N VAL A 98 -17.40 0.29 7.23
CA VAL A 98 -18.72 0.36 6.59
C VAL A 98 -19.55 1.37 7.38
N PRO A 99 -20.14 2.40 6.74
CA PRO A 99 -21.09 3.28 7.39
C PRO A 99 -22.19 2.45 8.08
N GLY A 100 -22.39 2.66 9.38
CA GLY A 100 -23.45 2.00 10.13
C GLY A 100 -23.14 0.62 10.72
N VAL A 101 -21.97 0.02 10.46
CA VAL A 101 -21.55 -1.21 11.14
C VAL A 101 -20.59 -0.85 12.27
N SER A 102 -21.02 -1.05 13.51
CA SER A 102 -20.13 -0.87 14.66
C SER A 102 -19.00 -1.90 14.62
N VAL A 103 -17.75 -1.43 14.61
CA VAL A 103 -16.55 -2.28 14.64
C VAL A 103 -16.65 -3.24 15.84
N PRO A 104 -16.55 -4.57 15.64
CA PRO A 104 -16.56 -5.52 16.75
C PRO A 104 -15.27 -5.34 17.57
N SER A 105 -15.39 -4.69 18.72
CA SER A 105 -14.29 -4.58 19.69
C SER A 105 -14.04 -5.96 20.29
N ALA A 106 -12.91 -6.58 19.92
CA ALA A 106 -12.44 -7.81 20.54
C ALA A 106 -12.25 -7.55 22.05
N GLY A 107 -13.21 -7.99 22.87
CA GLY A 107 -13.05 -8.10 24.32
C GLY A 107 -13.99 -7.28 25.23
N SER A 108 -15.12 -6.73 24.79
CA SER A 108 -16.02 -6.06 25.74
C SER A 108 -17.51 -6.32 25.53
N SER A 109 -18.09 -7.09 26.46
CA SER A 109 -19.54 -7.30 26.65
C SER A 109 -20.33 -6.01 27.03
N ARG A 110 -19.65 -4.87 27.21
CA ARG A 110 -20.35 -3.59 27.42
C ARG A 110 -20.71 -2.98 26.07
N ARG A 111 -22.02 -2.80 25.84
CA ARG A 111 -22.59 -1.96 24.78
C ARG A 111 -21.87 -0.61 24.76
N ARG A 112 -20.84 -0.47 23.93
CA ARG A 112 -20.22 0.81 23.65
C ARG A 112 -20.96 1.46 22.50
N ALA A 113 -21.01 2.78 22.55
CA ALA A 113 -21.52 3.60 21.46
C ALA A 113 -20.87 3.14 20.13
N PRO A 114 -21.61 3.23 19.01
CA PRO A 114 -21.03 2.97 17.70
C PRO A 114 -19.73 3.78 17.58
N PRO A 115 -18.68 3.22 16.95
CA PRO A 115 -17.45 3.96 16.73
C PRO A 115 -17.83 5.26 16.04
N MET A 116 -17.57 6.38 16.73
CA MET A 116 -17.85 7.72 16.27
C MET A 116 -16.79 8.08 15.25
N TYR A 117 -16.88 7.41 14.13
CA TYR A 117 -15.89 7.42 13.10
C TYR A 117 -16.59 7.83 11.80
N THR A 118 -16.00 8.82 11.14
CA THR A 118 -16.36 9.19 9.79
C THR A 118 -15.28 8.62 8.88
N PRO A 119 -15.62 7.77 7.89
CA PRO A 119 -14.67 7.35 6.87
C PRO A 119 -13.92 8.54 6.31
N PRO A 120 -12.58 8.49 6.20
CA PRO A 120 -11.86 9.48 5.45
C PRO A 120 -12.52 9.51 4.07
N ALA A 121 -12.64 10.71 3.52
CA ALA A 121 -13.01 10.82 2.12
C ALA A 121 -11.82 10.36 1.29
N LEU A 122 -11.78 9.05 1.07
CA LEU A 122 -10.92 8.40 0.12
C LEU A 122 -11.51 8.74 -1.27
N PRO A 123 -10.64 8.99 -2.26
CA PRO A 123 -9.86 7.87 -2.76
C PRO A 123 -8.35 7.95 -2.51
N LEU A 124 -7.76 6.79 -2.34
CA LEU A 124 -6.32 6.54 -2.45
C LEU A 124 -6.02 6.36 -3.94
N VAL A 125 -5.35 7.31 -4.59
CA VAL A 125 -4.83 7.08 -5.96
C VAL A 125 -3.40 6.57 -5.83
N THR A 126 -3.21 5.29 -6.04
CA THR A 126 -1.86 4.75 -6.17
C THR A 126 -1.54 4.58 -7.65
N GLN A 127 -0.61 5.40 -8.17
CA GLN A 127 0.07 5.07 -9.42
C GLN A 127 1.07 3.97 -9.14
N LEU A 128 0.63 2.74 -9.33
CA LEU A 128 1.51 1.60 -9.28
C LEU A 128 1.94 1.38 -10.72
N ALA A 129 3.21 1.69 -11.00
CA ALA A 129 3.80 1.26 -12.24
C ALA A 129 3.62 -0.26 -12.27
N ARG A 130 2.92 -0.79 -13.27
CA ARG A 130 2.94 -2.24 -13.48
C ARG A 130 4.40 -2.58 -13.76
N ALA A 131 5.12 -3.02 -12.73
CA ALA A 131 6.32 -3.80 -12.96
C ALA A 131 5.87 -4.88 -13.96
N PRO A 132 6.58 -5.08 -15.07
CA PRO A 132 6.25 -6.17 -15.98
C PRO A 132 6.11 -7.41 -15.09
N VAL A 133 4.92 -8.02 -15.10
CA VAL A 133 4.67 -9.23 -14.35
C VAL A 133 5.60 -10.25 -14.97
N VAL A 134 6.80 -10.40 -14.41
CA VAL A 134 7.67 -11.51 -14.74
C VAL A 134 6.93 -12.68 -14.12
N PRO A 135 6.33 -13.58 -14.93
CA PRO A 135 5.68 -14.75 -14.38
C PRO A 135 6.68 -15.44 -13.44
N PRO A 136 6.23 -15.96 -12.28
CA PRO A 136 7.14 -16.64 -11.36
C PRO A 136 7.93 -17.65 -12.16
N GLN A 137 9.27 -17.51 -12.16
CA GLN A 137 10.10 -18.51 -12.81
C GLN A 137 9.69 -19.87 -12.24
N PRO A 138 9.41 -20.87 -13.10
CA PRO A 138 9.06 -22.19 -12.62
C PRO A 138 10.13 -22.60 -11.63
N ALA A 139 9.70 -23.03 -10.42
CA ALA A 139 10.61 -23.49 -9.40
C ALA A 139 11.64 -24.42 -10.07
N PRO A 140 12.95 -24.21 -9.86
CA PRO A 140 13.95 -25.05 -10.49
C PRO A 140 13.57 -26.51 -10.22
N PRO A 141 13.59 -27.38 -11.25
CA PRO A 141 13.18 -28.76 -11.07
C PRO A 141 13.94 -29.31 -9.87
N ALA A 142 13.23 -29.97 -8.95
CA ALA A 142 13.81 -30.56 -7.75
C ALA A 142 14.87 -31.59 -8.18
N GLY A 143 16.08 -31.10 -8.40
CA GLY A 143 17.21 -31.89 -8.86
C GLY A 143 17.59 -32.81 -7.72
N ASN A 144 17.51 -34.11 -7.98
CA ASN A 144 18.04 -35.14 -7.11
C ASN A 144 19.45 -34.74 -6.66
N SER A 145 19.63 -34.58 -5.35
CA SER A 145 20.90 -34.37 -4.67
C SER A 145 21.77 -35.63 -4.78
N GLY A 146 22.24 -35.92 -5.98
CA GLY A 146 23.11 -37.04 -6.31
C GLY A 146 24.44 -36.55 -6.85
N ALA A 147 25.40 -36.39 -5.93
CA ALA A 147 26.85 -36.55 -6.10
C ALA A 147 27.49 -36.19 -7.47
N ALA A 148 28.24 -35.08 -7.49
CA ALA A 148 29.69 -35.03 -7.72
C ALA A 148 30.11 -33.60 -8.13
N LEU A 149 31.13 -33.06 -7.46
CA LEU A 149 31.81 -31.82 -7.82
C LEU A 149 32.70 -32.07 -9.06
N PRO A 150 32.66 -31.21 -10.09
CA PRO A 150 33.81 -30.97 -10.93
C PRO A 150 34.38 -29.57 -10.69
N THR A 151 35.67 -29.54 -10.39
CA THR A 151 36.53 -28.36 -10.41
C THR A 151 36.78 -27.93 -11.86
N VAL A 152 36.30 -26.76 -12.28
CA VAL A 152 36.79 -26.07 -13.49
C VAL A 152 36.83 -24.55 -13.25
N ALA A 153 37.95 -23.95 -13.67
CA ALA A 153 38.36 -22.55 -13.55
C ALA A 153 37.55 -21.59 -14.48
N PRO A 154 37.70 -20.25 -14.35
CA PRO A 154 36.78 -19.29 -14.94
C PRO A 154 37.16 -18.91 -16.38
N ALA A 155 36.17 -18.85 -17.27
CA ALA A 155 36.31 -18.28 -18.60
C ALA A 155 35.04 -17.52 -19.01
N ALA A 156 35.29 -16.27 -19.43
CA ALA A 156 34.56 -15.36 -20.32
C ALA A 156 33.05 -15.54 -20.57
N ALA A 157 32.35 -14.41 -20.44
CA ALA A 157 30.98 -14.17 -20.82
C ALA A 157 30.74 -14.29 -22.33
N GLU A 158 29.64 -14.96 -22.70
CA GLU A 158 28.79 -14.60 -23.84
C GLU A 158 27.32 -14.94 -23.48
N ALA A 159 26.48 -13.91 -23.42
CA ALA A 159 25.04 -14.06 -23.22
C ALA A 159 24.40 -14.47 -24.56
N THR A 160 23.85 -15.68 -24.60
CA THR A 160 23.08 -16.19 -25.73
C THR A 160 21.62 -15.76 -25.59
N LEU A 161 21.15 -15.01 -26.59
CA LEU A 161 19.76 -14.61 -26.81
C LEU A 161 18.92 -15.84 -27.20
N LEU A 162 17.93 -16.22 -26.38
CA LEU A 162 16.91 -17.19 -26.75
C LEU A 162 15.66 -16.41 -27.20
N GLU A 163 15.49 -16.30 -28.51
CA GLU A 163 14.25 -15.88 -29.13
C GLU A 163 13.22 -17.01 -28.98
N VAL A 164 12.18 -16.77 -28.17
CA VAL A 164 10.97 -17.58 -28.17
C VAL A 164 9.98 -16.88 -29.09
N GLU A 165 9.92 -17.37 -30.34
CA GLU A 165 8.84 -17.05 -31.26
C GLU A 165 7.54 -17.74 -30.81
N GLY A 166 6.46 -16.96 -30.81
CA GLY A 166 5.11 -17.48 -31.02
C GLY A 166 4.18 -17.50 -29.79
N VAL A 167 3.52 -16.38 -29.50
CA VAL A 167 2.10 -16.38 -29.07
C VAL A 167 1.39 -15.13 -29.63
N GLU A 168 0.55 -15.41 -30.63
CA GLU A 168 -0.64 -14.71 -31.15
C GLU A 168 -0.91 -13.23 -30.78
N GLU A 169 -0.96 -12.43 -31.86
CA GLU A 169 -1.36 -11.02 -31.92
C GLU A 169 -2.81 -10.78 -31.49
N GLY A 170 -2.97 -10.31 -30.25
CA GLY A 170 -4.08 -9.48 -29.78
C GLY A 170 -3.55 -8.11 -29.35
N LYS A 171 -2.99 -7.37 -30.30
CA LYS A 171 -2.14 -6.18 -30.15
C LYS A 171 -2.89 -4.97 -29.53
N GLN A 172 -3.06 -4.95 -28.21
CA GLN A 172 -3.24 -3.69 -27.49
C GLN A 172 -1.88 -2.98 -27.45
N ALA A 173 -1.76 -1.90 -28.23
CA ALA A 173 -0.61 -1.01 -28.21
C ALA A 173 -0.30 -0.61 -26.76
N GLY A 174 0.97 -0.68 -26.36
CA GLY A 174 1.49 -0.52 -25.01
C GLY A 174 1.27 0.87 -24.40
N GLY A 175 0.01 1.22 -24.15
CA GLY A 175 -0.35 2.34 -23.31
C GLY A 175 0.13 2.10 -21.89
N ARG A 176 0.66 3.15 -21.27
CA ARG A 176 0.95 3.18 -19.84
C ARG A 176 -0.30 2.68 -19.09
N PRO A 177 -0.18 1.67 -18.20
CA PRO A 177 -1.33 1.18 -17.45
C PRO A 177 -1.95 2.32 -16.64
N GLU A 178 -3.27 2.41 -16.68
CA GLU A 178 -4.04 3.38 -15.91
C GLU A 178 -3.76 3.21 -14.40
N PRO A 179 -3.67 4.32 -13.64
CA PRO A 179 -3.53 4.26 -12.18
C PRO A 179 -4.65 3.44 -11.55
N PHE A 180 -4.30 2.61 -10.57
CA PHE A 180 -5.30 1.93 -9.76
C PHE A 180 -5.83 2.85 -8.67
N LEU A 181 -7.13 3.17 -8.78
CA LEU A 181 -7.86 3.98 -7.83
C LEU A 181 -8.47 3.09 -6.75
N ILE A 182 -7.96 3.19 -5.52
CA ILE A 182 -8.56 2.54 -4.36
C ILE A 182 -9.65 3.46 -3.82
N THR A 183 -10.91 3.02 -3.96
CA THR A 183 -12.09 3.69 -3.42
C THR A 183 -12.59 2.95 -2.18
N SER A 184 -13.53 3.53 -1.43
CA SER A 184 -14.18 2.83 -0.31
C SER A 184 -14.98 1.59 -0.75
N GLU A 185 -15.33 1.51 -2.04
CA GLU A 185 -16.08 0.42 -2.65
C GLU A 185 -15.18 -0.64 -3.30
N SER A 186 -13.87 -0.40 -3.36
CA SER A 186 -12.94 -1.34 -3.98
C SER A 186 -12.97 -2.71 -3.30
N ILE A 187 -12.81 -3.75 -4.10
CA ILE A 187 -12.89 -5.16 -3.67
C ILE A 187 -11.59 -5.91 -3.91
N GLY A 188 -11.39 -7.03 -3.21
CA GLY A 188 -10.17 -7.83 -3.31
C GLY A 188 -9.76 -8.20 -4.74
N ARG A 189 -10.72 -8.49 -5.63
CA ARG A 189 -10.45 -8.78 -7.05
C ARG A 189 -9.81 -7.62 -7.79
N GLU A 190 -10.19 -6.39 -7.48
CA GLU A 190 -9.63 -5.20 -8.13
C GLU A 190 -8.17 -5.01 -7.74
N PHE A 191 -7.82 -5.24 -6.46
CA PHE A 191 -6.43 -5.25 -6.02
C PHE A 191 -5.62 -6.31 -6.77
N VAL A 192 -6.10 -7.56 -6.87
CA VAL A 192 -5.37 -8.60 -7.62
C VAL A 192 -5.26 -8.26 -9.11
N SER A 193 -6.32 -7.71 -9.71
CA SER A 193 -6.29 -7.31 -11.12
C SER A 193 -5.30 -6.18 -11.39
N ALA A 194 -5.15 -5.24 -10.45
CA ALA A 194 -4.27 -4.09 -10.58
C ALA A 194 -2.81 -4.41 -10.23
N LEU A 195 -2.60 -5.21 -9.17
CA LEU A 195 -1.30 -5.46 -8.55
C LEU A 195 -0.67 -6.79 -8.97
N GLY A 196 -1.44 -7.65 -9.62
CA GLY A 196 -1.07 -9.04 -9.86
C GLY A 196 -1.28 -9.92 -8.62
N GLU A 197 -0.76 -11.14 -8.69
CA GLU A 197 -0.88 -12.13 -7.61
C GLU A 197 -0.16 -11.64 -6.34
N PRO A 198 -0.81 -11.71 -5.17
CA PRO A 198 -0.18 -11.35 -3.91
C PRO A 198 0.93 -12.34 -3.56
N SER A 199 2.01 -11.84 -2.95
CA SER A 199 3.11 -12.67 -2.45
C SER A 199 2.65 -13.61 -1.35
N ARG A 200 1.70 -13.17 -0.51
CA ARG A 200 1.16 -13.94 0.60
C ARG A 200 -0.34 -13.70 0.76
N LYS A 201 -1.01 -14.69 1.34
CA LYS A 201 -2.43 -14.62 1.69
C LYS A 201 -2.66 -15.35 3.02
N GLY A 202 -3.56 -14.84 3.86
CA GLY A 202 -3.84 -15.43 5.17
C GLY A 202 -5.19 -15.00 5.74
N GLY A 203 -5.46 -15.36 7.00
CA GLY A 203 -6.68 -14.89 7.70
C GLY A 203 -7.99 -15.59 7.29
N ALA A 204 -7.93 -16.77 6.68
CA ALA A 204 -9.14 -17.55 6.37
C ALA A 204 -9.69 -18.38 7.55
N GLN A 205 -9.01 -18.36 8.70
CA GLN A 205 -9.33 -19.18 9.87
C GLN A 205 -9.18 -18.36 11.16
N GLY A 206 -10.24 -18.29 11.98
CA GLY A 206 -10.22 -17.65 13.29
C GLY A 206 -10.72 -16.20 13.30
N TRP A 207 -10.12 -15.38 14.17
CA TRP A 207 -10.54 -13.99 14.43
C TRP A 207 -9.92 -12.96 13.48
N VAL A 208 -8.89 -13.36 12.74
CA VAL A 208 -8.23 -12.51 11.75
C VAL A 208 -8.96 -12.70 10.43
N GLY A 209 -9.48 -11.62 9.84
CA GLY A 209 -10.14 -11.68 8.53
C GLY A 209 -9.15 -11.95 7.39
N PRO A 210 -9.62 -12.39 6.21
CA PRO A 210 -8.75 -12.68 5.08
C PRO A 210 -7.95 -11.47 4.65
N TRP A 211 -6.69 -11.68 4.29
CA TRP A 211 -5.81 -10.62 3.84
C TRP A 211 -4.92 -11.05 2.68
N LEU A 212 -4.51 -10.07 1.88
CA LEU A 212 -3.62 -10.19 0.73
C LEU A 212 -2.39 -9.30 1.00
N GLU A 213 -1.19 -9.76 0.67
CA GLU A 213 0.04 -9.00 0.87
C GLU A 213 0.93 -9.05 -0.38
N TRP A 214 1.41 -7.89 -0.80
CA TRP A 214 2.44 -7.70 -1.82
C TRP A 214 3.67 -7.12 -1.14
N ALA A 215 4.73 -7.92 -1.01
CA ALA A 215 5.87 -7.59 -0.14
C ALA A 215 6.86 -6.60 -0.76
N ASP A 216 6.86 -6.44 -2.09
CA ASP A 216 7.81 -5.58 -2.82
C ASP A 216 7.17 -4.98 -4.09
N LEU A 217 6.20 -4.10 -3.89
CA LEU A 217 5.63 -3.28 -4.96
C LEU A 217 6.59 -2.16 -5.33
N LYS A 218 6.90 -2.06 -6.63
CA LYS A 218 7.76 -1.01 -7.18
C LYS A 218 6.92 0.19 -7.60
N ILE A 219 7.22 1.34 -7.04
CA ILE A 219 6.52 2.59 -7.31
C ILE A 219 7.49 3.59 -7.89
N LEU A 220 7.12 4.21 -9.00
CA LEU A 220 7.86 5.34 -9.55
C LEU A 220 7.44 6.61 -8.82
N VAL A 221 8.40 7.28 -8.20
CA VAL A 221 8.19 8.58 -7.56
C VAL A 221 9.12 9.62 -8.18
N PRO A 222 8.69 10.90 -8.29
CA PRO A 222 9.59 11.96 -8.73
C PRO A 222 10.79 12.05 -7.80
N ARG A 223 11.99 11.96 -8.36
CA ARG A 223 13.22 12.11 -7.61
C ARG A 223 13.28 13.54 -7.09
N ARG A 224 13.32 13.71 -5.76
CA ARG A 224 13.57 15.04 -5.19
C ARG A 224 14.99 15.42 -5.56
N ARG A 225 15.15 16.36 -6.50
CA ARG A 225 16.44 17.00 -6.73
C ARG A 225 16.82 17.63 -5.39
N SER A 226 17.87 17.09 -4.78
CA SER A 226 18.59 17.78 -3.72
C SER A 226 18.89 19.16 -4.29
N ILE A 227 18.27 20.21 -3.74
CA ILE A 227 18.60 21.59 -4.08
C ILE A 227 20.00 21.82 -3.52
N GLN A 228 21.01 21.30 -4.22
CA GLN A 228 22.38 21.74 -4.03
C GLN A 228 22.40 23.16 -4.59
N ALA A 229 22.56 24.11 -3.67
CA ALA A 229 22.39 25.54 -3.90
C ALA A 229 23.51 26.18 -4.75
N ASP A 230 24.18 25.41 -5.60
CA ASP A 230 25.35 25.85 -6.38
C ASP A 230 24.96 26.22 -7.82
N VAL A 231 23.81 26.88 -8.01
CA VAL A 231 23.45 27.45 -9.31
C VAL A 231 23.93 28.89 -9.36
N GLU A 232 25.08 29.09 -10.00
CA GLU A 232 25.61 30.39 -10.39
C GLU A 232 24.56 31.17 -11.22
N PRO A 233 24.18 32.38 -10.80
CA PRO A 233 23.19 33.19 -11.51
C PRO A 233 23.81 33.78 -12.78
N GLY A 234 23.62 33.15 -13.95
CA GLY A 234 24.16 33.77 -15.17
C GLY A 234 23.84 33.20 -16.55
N GLN A 235 23.36 31.95 -16.69
CA GLN A 235 23.17 31.37 -18.03
C GLN A 235 21.71 31.14 -18.37
N GLY A 236 21.19 32.07 -19.18
CA GLY A 236 19.85 32.00 -19.74
C GLY A 236 19.72 30.97 -20.86
N GLY A 237 18.62 30.22 -20.78
CA GLY A 237 17.87 29.81 -21.96
C GLY A 237 18.23 28.47 -22.57
N THR A 238 17.64 27.40 -22.06
CA THR A 238 17.18 26.31 -22.92
C THR A 238 15.93 25.68 -22.32
N SER A 239 14.78 25.89 -22.96
CA SER A 239 13.53 25.18 -22.64
C SER A 239 13.64 23.76 -23.21
N MET A 240 14.37 22.90 -22.51
CA MET A 240 14.32 21.46 -22.72
C MET A 240 13.13 20.93 -21.91
N GLU A 241 12.28 20.12 -22.52
CA GLU A 241 11.34 19.28 -21.80
C GLU A 241 12.16 18.40 -20.85
N GLU A 242 12.31 18.84 -19.61
CA GLU A 242 12.99 18.08 -18.58
C GLU A 242 12.13 16.84 -18.34
N ALA A 243 12.56 15.71 -18.91
CA ALA A 243 12.05 14.42 -18.51
C ALA A 243 12.15 14.35 -16.98
N GLU A 244 11.00 14.22 -16.32
CA GLU A 244 10.97 14.10 -14.87
C GLU A 244 11.81 12.87 -14.49
N ASP A 245 12.90 13.09 -13.75
CA ASP A 245 13.72 12.01 -13.22
C ASP A 245 12.87 11.27 -12.18
N MET A 246 12.48 10.04 -12.51
CA MET A 246 11.65 9.20 -11.65
C MET A 246 12.54 8.14 -11.00
N GLU A 247 12.40 7.96 -9.69
CA GLU A 247 13.07 6.92 -8.91
C GLU A 247 12.09 5.79 -8.59
N GLU A 248 12.57 4.54 -8.68
CA GLU A 248 11.81 3.36 -8.30
C GLU A 248 12.02 3.05 -6.81
N VAL A 249 10.93 3.08 -6.04
CA VAL A 249 10.94 2.81 -4.59
C VAL A 249 10.09 1.57 -4.32
N GLY A 250 10.65 0.62 -3.57
CA GLY A 250 9.93 -0.58 -3.11
C GLY A 250 9.09 -0.28 -1.86
N ILE A 251 7.83 -0.71 -1.87
CA ILE A 251 6.95 -0.74 -0.68
C ILE A 251 6.32 -2.12 -0.48
N GLY A 252 5.95 -2.41 0.75
CA GLY A 252 4.99 -3.45 1.06
C GLY A 252 3.57 -2.89 1.13
N LEU A 253 2.59 -3.66 0.65
CA LEU A 253 1.18 -3.35 0.76
C LEU A 253 0.41 -4.58 1.24
N MET A 254 -0.37 -4.44 2.31
CA MET A 254 -1.26 -5.48 2.82
C MET A 254 -2.70 -4.96 2.85
N VAL A 255 -3.63 -5.78 2.37
CA VAL A 255 -5.06 -5.44 2.31
C VAL A 255 -5.82 -6.47 3.12
N GLU A 256 -6.45 -6.05 4.20
CA GLU A 256 -7.41 -6.86 4.95
C GLU A 256 -8.80 -6.69 4.33
N LEU A 257 -9.44 -7.81 4.01
CA LEU A 257 -10.76 -7.87 3.41
C LEU A 257 -11.81 -8.03 4.51
N ARG A 258 -12.89 -7.26 4.40
CA ARG A 258 -14.06 -7.41 5.27
C ARG A 258 -14.87 -8.58 4.75
N ASP A 259 -15.21 -9.52 5.62
CA ASP A 259 -16.14 -10.57 5.21
C ASP A 259 -17.44 -9.91 4.73
N GLY A 260 -17.74 -10.12 3.45
CA GLY A 260 -18.92 -9.56 2.83
C GLY A 260 -20.21 -10.15 3.37
N HIS A 261 -20.15 -11.22 4.20
CA HIS A 261 -21.23 -11.93 4.88
C HIS A 261 -22.61 -11.74 4.25
N LYS A 262 -22.69 -11.91 2.93
CA LYS A 262 -23.96 -12.18 2.28
C LYS A 262 -24.19 -13.64 2.59
N GLN A 263 -25.28 -13.94 3.27
CA GLN A 263 -25.68 -15.33 3.42
C GLN A 263 -25.70 -15.94 2.02
N PRO A 264 -24.94 -17.01 1.78
CA PRO A 264 -24.86 -17.54 0.45
C PRO A 264 -26.26 -17.95 -0.01
N THR A 265 -26.57 -17.60 -1.25
CA THR A 265 -27.84 -17.99 -1.87
C THR A 265 -27.91 -19.51 -1.97
N GLU A 266 -29.13 -20.07 -2.01
CA GLU A 266 -29.32 -21.52 -2.15
C GLU A 266 -28.63 -22.07 -3.42
N GLU A 267 -28.57 -21.26 -4.48
CA GLU A 267 -27.86 -21.56 -5.72
C GLU A 267 -26.34 -21.64 -5.54
N GLU A 268 -25.75 -20.72 -4.77
CA GLU A 268 -24.32 -20.74 -4.41
C GLU A 268 -23.97 -21.91 -3.49
N MET A 269 -24.86 -22.24 -2.55
CA MET A 269 -24.71 -23.46 -1.73
C MET A 269 -24.73 -24.71 -2.60
N LYS A 270 -25.62 -24.78 -3.60
CA LYS A 270 -25.76 -25.93 -4.51
C LYS A 270 -24.58 -26.08 -5.48
N LYS A 271 -24.00 -24.97 -5.97
CA LYS A 271 -22.78 -24.98 -6.81
C LYS A 271 -21.51 -25.28 -6.01
N GLY A 272 -21.58 -25.27 -4.68
CA GLY A 272 -20.41 -25.22 -3.81
C GLY A 272 -19.86 -23.81 -3.76
N LEU A 273 -19.54 -23.35 -2.54
CA LEU A 273 -19.19 -21.96 -2.26
C LEU A 273 -17.82 -21.52 -2.78
N GLY A 274 -17.13 -22.36 -3.57
CA GLY A 274 -15.72 -22.20 -3.90
C GLY A 274 -14.81 -22.23 -2.67
N GLY A 275 -13.52 -22.01 -2.89
CA GLY A 275 -12.58 -21.71 -1.81
C GLY A 275 -12.90 -20.36 -1.15
N VAL A 276 -12.37 -20.13 0.06
CA VAL A 276 -12.50 -18.82 0.75
C VAL A 276 -12.05 -17.68 -0.16
N TRP A 277 -11.01 -17.91 -0.96
CA TRP A 277 -10.43 -16.92 -1.87
C TRP A 277 -11.31 -16.59 -3.08
N ASP A 278 -12.10 -17.54 -3.58
CA ASP A 278 -13.05 -17.29 -4.67
C ASP A 278 -14.14 -16.31 -4.20
N ARG A 279 -14.56 -16.43 -2.93
CA ARG A 279 -15.52 -15.51 -2.30
C ARG A 279 -14.87 -14.18 -1.94
N ALA A 280 -13.68 -14.22 -1.35
CA ALA A 280 -12.95 -13.03 -0.91
C ALA A 280 -12.63 -12.08 -2.07
N ALA A 281 -12.59 -12.56 -3.30
CA ALA A 281 -12.48 -11.73 -4.49
C ALA A 281 -13.58 -10.64 -4.56
N GLY A 282 -14.80 -10.93 -4.08
CA GLY A 282 -15.91 -9.97 -4.04
C GLY A 282 -15.99 -9.12 -2.76
N TRP A 283 -15.06 -9.29 -1.82
CA TRP A 283 -15.12 -8.64 -0.52
C TRP A 283 -14.48 -7.25 -0.57
N GLY A 284 -15.15 -6.27 0.04
CA GLY A 284 -14.60 -4.93 0.18
C GLY A 284 -13.47 -4.89 1.19
N TRP A 285 -12.44 -4.07 0.95
CA TRP A 285 -11.33 -3.93 1.90
C TRP A 285 -11.76 -3.20 3.18
N GLY A 286 -11.18 -3.58 4.32
CA GLY A 286 -11.40 -2.95 5.62
C GLY A 286 -10.21 -2.16 6.14
N CYS A 287 -9.00 -2.63 5.85
CA CYS A 287 -7.76 -1.94 6.18
C CYS A 287 -6.75 -2.11 5.04
N VAL A 288 -6.08 -1.03 4.66
CA VAL A 288 -4.91 -1.05 3.78
C VAL A 288 -3.71 -0.62 4.61
N LYS A 289 -2.67 -1.44 4.60
CA LYS A 289 -1.41 -1.20 5.31
C LYS A 289 -0.30 -0.97 4.31
N ILE A 290 0.47 0.09 4.51
CA ILE A 290 1.60 0.45 3.68
C ILE A 290 2.83 0.46 4.57
N PHE A 291 3.88 -0.26 4.17
CA PHE A 291 5.10 -0.43 4.97
C PHE A 291 6.36 -0.43 4.10
N ARG A 292 7.51 -0.24 4.73
CA ARG A 292 8.80 -0.24 4.05
C ARG A 292 9.22 -1.68 3.70
N VAL A 293 9.79 -1.89 2.50
CA VAL A 293 10.38 -3.19 2.16
C VAL A 293 11.59 -3.45 3.06
N GLY A 294 11.64 -4.62 3.66
CA GLY A 294 12.71 -5.03 4.56
C GLY A 294 12.49 -4.68 6.03
N SER A 295 11.40 -3.99 6.40
CA SER A 295 10.93 -4.06 7.78
C SER A 295 10.28 -5.42 7.99
N THR A 296 11.03 -6.35 8.57
CA THR A 296 10.51 -7.66 8.95
C THR A 296 9.45 -7.47 10.03
N THR A 297 8.21 -7.81 9.71
CA THR A 297 7.08 -7.93 10.64
C THR A 297 7.18 -9.18 11.49
#